data_AF-A0A371IW06-F1
#
_entry.id   AF-A0A371IW06-F1
#
_cell.length_a   1.000
_cell.length_b   1.000
_cell.length_c   1.000
_cell.angle_alpha   90.00
_cell.angle_beta   90.00
_cell.angle_gamma   90.00
#
_symmetry.space_group_name_H-M   'P 1'
#
loop_
_entity.id
_entity.type
_entity.pdbx_description
1 polymer ?
#
loop_
_entity_poly.entity_id
_entity_poly.type
_entity_poly.pdbx_seq_one_letter_code
_entity_poly.pdbx_strand_id
1 'polypeptide(L)'
;MLVESIEIKISKKDAMKHILKKTPLVSRIEQFNKKPKNIHIEYIEFKVLSYEIISKHKGQKLFRHEVKKQNITMLVNTYNGYSESIDIIPATVKRYIAKSCIKKSKVDEMYIIEEVKTQIIYFLGNNLKYESLDRLGIQNIKLIQIKSIYKPYWVSDFNGKKIYIDA
;
A
#
# COMPACT_ATOMS: atom_id res chain seq x y z
N MET A 1 -1.92 1.19 -20.91
CA MET A 1 -1.14 0.13 -20.23
C MET A 1 -2.12 -0.80 -19.57
N LEU A 2 -2.04 -2.11 -19.83
CA LEU A 2 -2.86 -3.09 -19.13
C LEU A 2 -2.25 -3.33 -17.74
N VAL A 3 -3.04 -3.15 -16.69
CA VAL A 3 -2.58 -3.32 -15.30
C VAL A 3 -3.61 -4.06 -14.47
N GLU A 4 -3.18 -4.54 -13.30
CA GLU A 4 -4.09 -4.98 -12.24
C GLU A 4 -4.46 -3.80 -11.34
N SER A 5 -5.75 -3.48 -11.25
CA SER A 5 -6.24 -2.38 -10.44
C SER A 5 -7.29 -2.85 -9.46
N ILE A 6 -7.33 -2.26 -8.27
CA ILE A 6 -8.43 -2.49 -7.33
C ILE A 6 -9.73 -2.00 -7.98
N GLU A 7 -10.81 -2.75 -7.78
CA GLU A 7 -12.12 -2.42 -8.34
C GLU A 7 -12.61 -1.05 -7.85
N ILE A 8 -13.18 -0.27 -8.77
CA ILE A 8 -13.80 1.03 -8.46
C ILE A 8 -15.20 0.72 -7.93
N LYS A 9 -15.45 1.03 -6.66
CA LYS A 9 -16.74 0.78 -5.99
C LYS A 9 -17.63 2.03 -5.98
N ILE A 10 -17.02 3.20 -6.03
CA ILE A 10 -17.69 4.50 -5.90
C ILE A 10 -17.85 5.11 -7.29
N SER A 11 -19.11 5.35 -7.66
CA SER A 11 -19.42 6.05 -8.90
C SER A 11 -19.00 7.52 -8.84
N LYS A 12 -18.80 8.15 -10.01
CA LYS A 12 -18.52 9.59 -10.10
C LYS A 12 -19.57 10.44 -9.34
N LYS A 13 -20.85 10.05 -9.43
CA LYS A 13 -21.95 10.74 -8.76
C LYS A 13 -21.84 10.62 -7.24
N ASP A 14 -21.40 9.48 -6.72
CA ASP A 14 -21.25 9.29 -5.29
C ASP A 14 -20.00 9.97 -4.75
N ALA A 15 -18.89 9.96 -5.51
CA ALA A 15 -17.71 10.76 -5.21
C ALA A 15 -18.07 12.26 -5.10
N MET A 16 -18.89 12.80 -6.00
CA MET A 16 -19.42 14.17 -5.91
C MET A 16 -20.17 14.44 -4.60
N LYS A 17 -21.05 13.51 -4.20
CA LYS A 17 -21.78 13.64 -2.93
C LYS A 17 -20.83 13.64 -1.73
N HIS A 18 -19.80 12.79 -1.74
CA HIS A 18 -18.80 12.74 -0.67
C HIS A 18 -17.99 14.04 -0.57
N ILE A 19 -17.63 14.67 -1.70
CA ILE A 19 -16.96 15.98 -1.71
C ILE A 19 -17.82 17.05 -1.03
N LEU A 20 -19.08 17.14 -1.45
CA LEU A 20 -20.01 18.14 -0.93
C LEU A 20 -20.26 17.95 0.58
N LYS A 21 -20.36 16.70 1.06
CA LYS A 21 -20.53 16.39 2.49
C LYS A 21 -19.33 16.79 3.35
N LYS A 22 -18.10 16.76 2.82
CA LYS A 22 -16.89 17.15 3.56
C LYS A 22 -16.70 18.66 3.67
N THR A 23 -17.59 19.46 3.08
CA THR A 23 -17.49 20.92 3.10
C THR A 23 -18.32 21.51 4.24
N PRO A 24 -17.77 22.41 5.09
CA PRO A 24 -18.47 22.95 6.25
C PRO A 24 -19.68 23.85 5.85
N LEU A 25 -20.77 23.68 6.61
CA LEU A 25 -22.10 24.28 6.37
C LEU A 25 -22.14 25.83 6.46
N VAL A 26 -21.12 26.49 7.00
CA VAL A 26 -21.16 27.90 7.43
C VAL A 26 -20.98 28.91 6.27
N SER A 27 -21.06 28.46 5.03
CA SER A 27 -20.77 29.26 3.82
C SER A 27 -21.89 29.18 2.77
N ARG A 28 -23.08 28.78 3.23
CA ARG A 28 -24.32 28.45 2.50
C ARG A 28 -24.93 29.59 1.66
N ILE A 29 -24.24 30.66 1.33
CA ILE A 29 -24.78 31.69 0.42
C ILE A 29 -23.87 31.86 -0.81
N GLU A 30 -22.55 31.81 -0.65
CA GLU A 30 -21.62 31.84 -1.80
C GLU A 30 -21.21 30.45 -2.34
N GLN A 31 -21.40 29.37 -1.56
CA GLN A 31 -20.94 28.04 -1.95
C GLN A 31 -21.96 27.16 -2.68
N PHE A 32 -23.27 27.48 -2.65
CA PHE A 32 -24.27 26.70 -3.40
C PHE A 32 -24.07 26.76 -4.92
N ASN A 33 -23.41 27.81 -5.43
CA ASN A 33 -23.09 27.94 -6.85
C ASN A 33 -21.74 27.30 -7.23
N LYS A 34 -20.94 26.83 -6.26
CA LYS A 34 -19.60 26.28 -6.51
C LYS A 34 -19.70 24.75 -6.61
N LYS A 35 -19.79 24.25 -7.85
CA LYS A 35 -19.76 22.81 -8.14
C LYS A 35 -18.32 22.29 -8.13
N PRO A 36 -18.06 21.05 -7.64
CA PRO A 36 -16.74 20.44 -7.79
C PRO A 36 -16.38 20.33 -9.28
N LYS A 37 -15.21 20.84 -9.65
CA LYS A 37 -14.72 20.88 -11.03
C LYS A 37 -13.67 19.80 -11.25
N ASN A 38 -13.49 19.41 -12.52
CA ASN A 38 -12.41 18.52 -12.95
C ASN A 38 -12.36 17.18 -12.21
N ILE A 39 -13.51 16.53 -12.06
CA ILE A 39 -13.59 15.22 -11.39
C ILE A 39 -13.12 14.12 -12.34
N HIS A 40 -12.02 13.49 -11.98
CA HIS A 40 -11.40 12.40 -12.74
C HIS A 40 -10.79 11.37 -11.79
N ILE A 41 -10.44 10.20 -12.34
CA ILE A 41 -9.78 9.12 -11.61
C ILE A 41 -8.29 9.19 -11.88
N GLU A 42 -7.51 9.11 -10.81
CA GLU A 42 -6.08 8.83 -10.86
C GLU A 42 -5.79 7.50 -10.14
N TYR A 43 -4.59 6.98 -10.33
CA TYR A 43 -4.14 5.70 -9.77
C TYR A 43 -2.81 5.88 -9.05
N ILE A 44 -2.68 5.28 -7.87
CA ILE A 44 -1.39 5.13 -7.19
C ILE A 44 -0.95 3.67 -7.34
N GLU A 45 0.32 3.47 -7.68
CA GLU A 45 0.93 2.14 -7.66
C GLU A 45 1.20 1.73 -6.20
N PHE A 46 0.80 0.51 -5.90
CA PHE A 46 1.21 -0.21 -4.71
C PHE A 46 1.99 -1.45 -5.14
N LYS A 47 3.03 -1.80 -4.38
CA LYS A 47 3.75 -3.06 -4.55
C LYS A 47 3.35 -4.01 -3.44
N VAL A 48 2.93 -5.21 -3.81
CA VAL A 48 2.72 -6.34 -2.93
C VAL A 48 4.01 -7.15 -2.95
N LEU A 49 4.69 -7.23 -1.82
CA LEU A 49 5.95 -7.93 -1.63
C LEU A 49 5.73 -9.13 -0.73
N SER A 50 6.02 -10.33 -1.20
CA SER A 50 5.92 -11.54 -0.39
C SER A 50 7.30 -12.05 -0.04
N TYR A 51 7.57 -12.22 1.26
CA TYR A 51 8.84 -12.70 1.80
C TYR A 51 8.68 -14.05 2.48
N GLU A 52 9.63 -14.97 2.25
CA GLU A 52 9.81 -16.20 3.02
C GLU A 52 10.87 -15.93 4.10
N ILE A 53 10.49 -16.08 5.36
CA ILE A 53 11.39 -16.01 6.50
C ILE A 53 11.71 -17.45 6.92
N ILE A 54 13.00 -17.76 6.92
CA ILE A 54 13.52 -19.06 7.34
C ILE A 54 14.18 -18.85 8.69
N SER A 55 13.66 -19.50 9.74
CA SER A 55 14.23 -19.46 11.08
C SER A 55 14.58 -20.86 11.59
N LYS A 56 15.59 -20.92 12.46
CA LYS A 56 15.99 -22.11 13.19
C LYS A 56 15.58 -21.97 14.65
N HIS A 57 14.87 -22.97 15.15
CA HIS A 57 14.62 -23.11 16.57
C HIS A 57 15.49 -24.25 17.13
N LYS A 58 16.00 -24.09 18.36
CA LYS A 58 16.54 -25.23 19.12
C LYS A 58 15.37 -26.13 19.51
N GLY A 59 15.29 -27.33 18.93
CA GLY A 59 14.29 -28.32 19.36
C GLY A 59 14.57 -28.82 20.78
N GLN A 60 13.59 -29.45 21.42
CA GLN A 60 13.74 -30.05 22.76
C GLN A 60 14.81 -31.16 22.81
N LYS A 61 15.23 -31.70 21.64
CA LYS A 61 16.35 -32.64 21.52
C LYS A 61 17.63 -31.88 21.14
N LEU A 62 18.66 -31.99 21.97
CA LEU A 62 19.94 -31.26 21.97
C LEU A 62 20.71 -31.15 20.62
N PHE A 63 20.33 -31.88 19.57
CA PHE A 63 21.10 -31.97 18.31
C PHE A 63 20.29 -31.78 17.02
N ARG A 64 18.97 -31.49 17.08
CA ARG A 64 18.19 -31.19 15.87
C ARG A 64 17.67 -29.76 15.90
N HIS A 65 18.20 -28.93 15.00
CA HIS A 65 17.62 -27.64 14.67
C HIS A 65 16.41 -27.87 13.77
N GLU A 66 15.24 -27.42 14.21
CA GLU A 66 14.04 -27.40 13.38
C GLU A 66 14.03 -26.11 12.56
N VAL A 67 13.83 -26.25 11.25
CA VAL A 67 13.71 -25.13 10.32
C VAL A 67 12.24 -24.78 10.20
N LYS A 68 11.86 -23.58 10.65
CA LYS A 68 10.53 -23.02 10.47
C LYS A 68 10.52 -22.06 9.29
N LYS A 69 9.50 -22.18 8.46
CA LYS A 69 9.25 -21.27 7.34
C LYS A 69 7.98 -20.47 7.63
N GLN A 70 8.05 -19.16 7.43
CA GLN A 70 6.92 -18.26 7.58
C GLN A 70 6.87 -17.31 6.40
N ASN A 71 5.68 -17.06 5.87
CA ASN A 71 5.49 -16.08 4.82
C ASN A 71 4.91 -14.79 5.40
N ILE A 72 5.45 -13.65 4.98
CA ILE A 72 4.88 -12.32 5.29
C ILE A 72 4.65 -11.61 3.96
N THR A 73 3.47 -11.02 3.82
CA THR A 73 3.13 -10.18 2.67
C THR A 73 2.99 -8.74 3.11
N MET A 74 3.70 -7.85 2.42
CA MET A 74 3.75 -6.42 2.70
C MET A 74 3.13 -5.66 1.53
N LEU A 75 2.26 -4.71 1.84
CA LEU A 75 1.69 -3.79 0.87
C LEU A 75 2.38 -2.44 1.00
N VAL A 76 3.01 -1.97 -0.06
CA VAL A 76 3.80 -0.74 -0.06
C VAL A 76 3.23 0.28 -1.03
N ASN A 77 2.97 1.49 -0.56
CA ASN A 77 2.60 2.62 -1.39
C ASN A 77 3.87 3.26 -1.98
N THR A 78 4.04 3.17 -3.30
CA THR A 78 5.27 3.65 -3.97
C THR A 78 5.36 5.18 -4.05
N TYR A 79 4.26 5.88 -3.77
CA TYR A 79 4.24 7.34 -3.78
C TYR A 79 4.82 7.96 -2.50
N ASN A 80 4.62 7.35 -1.34
CA ASN A 80 5.06 7.89 -0.05
C ASN A 80 5.95 6.94 0.77
N GLY A 81 6.16 5.69 0.32
CA GLY A 81 6.96 4.70 1.02
C GLY A 81 6.26 4.04 2.21
N TYR A 82 4.99 4.36 2.47
CA TYR A 82 4.24 3.72 3.56
C TYR A 82 4.02 2.25 3.25
N SER A 83 4.28 1.39 4.23
CA SER A 83 4.18 -0.06 4.13
C SER A 83 3.42 -0.65 5.30
N GLU A 84 2.65 -1.69 5.03
CA GLU A 84 1.82 -2.39 6.00
C GLU A 84 1.85 -3.90 5.73
N SER A 85 1.86 -4.72 6.78
CA SER A 85 1.72 -6.18 6.66
C SER A 85 0.25 -6.53 6.42
N ILE A 86 -0.01 -7.37 5.42
CA ILE A 86 -1.36 -7.80 5.05
C ILE A 86 -1.46 -9.33 5.02
N ASP A 87 -2.56 -9.85 5.53
CA ASP A 87 -2.87 -11.29 5.44
C ASP A 87 -3.59 -11.62 4.13
N ILE A 88 -4.37 -10.67 3.60
CA ILE A 88 -5.22 -10.86 2.42
C ILE A 88 -4.81 -9.84 1.36
N ILE A 89 -4.40 -10.34 0.20
CA ILE A 89 -4.09 -9.51 -0.97
C ILE A 89 -5.39 -8.89 -1.51
N PRO A 90 -5.44 -7.56 -1.75
CA PRO A 90 -6.62 -6.91 -2.31
C PRO A 90 -7.03 -7.54 -3.64
N ALA A 91 -8.34 -7.75 -3.83
CA ALA A 91 -8.88 -8.23 -5.10
C ALA A 91 -8.64 -7.19 -6.21
N THR A 92 -8.14 -7.65 -7.35
CA THR A 92 -7.82 -6.81 -8.51
C THR A 92 -8.57 -7.25 -9.75
N VAL A 93 -8.81 -6.29 -10.65
CA VAL A 93 -9.35 -6.49 -11.99
C VAL A 93 -8.34 -5.98 -13.02
N LYS A 94 -8.26 -6.66 -14.18
CA LYS A 94 -7.42 -6.19 -15.30
C LYS A 94 -8.07 -4.99 -15.96
N ARG A 95 -7.35 -3.87 -16.08
CA ARG A 95 -7.86 -2.64 -16.68
C ARG A 95 -6.79 -1.94 -17.53
N TYR A 96 -7.21 -1.37 -18.66
CA TYR A 96 -6.37 -0.46 -19.42
C TYR A 96 -6.41 0.94 -18.80
N ILE A 97 -5.25 1.44 -18.39
CA ILE A 97 -5.10 2.80 -17.85
C ILE A 97 -4.05 3.59 -18.66
N ALA A 98 -4.29 4.90 -18.79
CA ALA A 98 -3.32 5.81 -19.37
C ALA A 98 -2.19 6.09 -18.36
N LYS A 99 -0.94 6.09 -18.82
CA LYS A 99 0.23 6.36 -17.95
C LYS A 99 0.15 7.74 -17.29
N SER A 100 -0.48 8.71 -17.94
CA SER A 100 -0.71 10.07 -17.43
C SER A 100 -1.62 10.11 -16.19
N CYS A 101 -2.50 9.12 -16.01
CA CYS A 101 -3.39 9.02 -14.87
C CYS A 101 -2.75 8.27 -13.68
N ILE A 102 -1.51 7.79 -13.83
CA ILE A 102 -0.77 7.10 -12.77
C ILE A 102 0.13 8.12 -12.08
N LYS A 103 -0.01 8.21 -10.76
CA LYS A 103 0.89 9.00 -9.94
C LYS A 103 2.27 8.33 -9.93
N LYS A 104 3.29 9.07 -10.36
CA LYS A 104 4.67 8.56 -10.42
C LYS A 104 5.14 8.13 -9.03
N SER A 105 5.79 6.96 -8.96
CA SER A 105 6.55 6.55 -7.78
C SER A 105 7.56 7.64 -7.42
N LYS A 106 7.71 7.91 -6.13
CA LYS A 106 8.77 8.80 -5.61
C LYS A 106 9.92 8.01 -5.01
N VAL A 107 9.74 6.70 -4.82
CA VAL A 107 10.66 5.84 -4.08
C VAL A 107 11.22 4.79 -5.03
N ASP A 108 12.53 4.58 -4.93
CA ASP A 108 13.22 3.54 -5.69
C ASP A 108 12.80 2.13 -5.22
N GLU A 109 12.73 1.18 -6.16
CA GLU A 109 12.27 -0.18 -5.87
C GLU A 109 13.25 -0.93 -4.95
N MET A 110 14.56 -0.76 -5.14
CA MET A 110 15.56 -1.42 -4.28
C MET A 110 15.49 -0.87 -2.86
N TYR A 111 15.30 0.44 -2.74
CA TYR A 111 15.09 1.08 -1.44
C TYR A 111 13.84 0.53 -0.74
N ILE A 112 12.71 0.36 -1.45
CA ILE A 112 11.50 -0.25 -0.91
C ILE A 112 11.78 -1.66 -0.36
N ILE A 113 12.50 -2.50 -1.12
CA ILE A 113 12.76 -3.90 -0.73
C ILE A 113 13.57 -3.97 0.57
N GLU A 114 14.60 -3.13 0.72
CA GLU A 114 15.47 -3.13 1.90
C GLU A 114 14.80 -2.49 3.12
N GLU A 115 14.04 -1.42 2.94
CA GLU A 115 13.26 -0.78 4.01
C GLU A 115 12.23 -1.77 4.58
N VAL A 116 11.53 -2.51 3.71
CA VAL A 116 10.55 -3.52 4.14
C VAL A 116 11.21 -4.69 4.87
N LYS A 117 12.39 -5.16 4.43
CA LYS A 117 13.15 -6.17 5.19
C LYS A 117 13.48 -5.68 6.59
N THR A 118 13.90 -4.42 6.72
CA THR A 118 14.23 -3.80 8.01
C THR A 118 13.01 -3.75 8.93
N GLN A 119 11.84 -3.37 8.39
CA GLN A 119 10.58 -3.38 9.14
C GLN A 119 10.16 -4.78 9.58
N ILE A 120 10.34 -5.79 8.73
CA ILE A 120 10.07 -7.20 9.09
C ILE A 120 10.96 -7.64 10.26
N ILE A 121 12.26 -7.32 10.22
CA ILE A 121 13.18 -7.64 11.31
C ILE A 121 12.74 -6.96 12.61
N TYR A 122 12.36 -5.67 12.54
CA TYR A 122 11.88 -4.92 13.70
C TYR A 122 10.60 -5.50 14.31
N PHE A 123 9.65 -5.90 13.45
CA PHE A 123 8.40 -6.53 13.87
C PHE A 123 8.64 -7.88 14.55
N LEU A 124 9.52 -8.73 14.00
CA LEU A 124 9.85 -10.03 14.58
C LEU A 124 10.69 -9.91 15.85
N GLY A 125 11.50 -8.86 15.97
CA GLY A 125 12.39 -8.59 17.10
C GLY A 125 11.74 -7.89 18.30
N ASN A 126 10.41 -7.79 18.36
CA ASN A 126 9.68 -7.15 19.48
C ASN A 126 10.22 -5.75 19.84
N ASN A 127 10.43 -4.89 18.84
CA ASN A 127 10.91 -3.51 19.01
C ASN A 127 12.34 -3.35 19.57
N LEU A 128 13.13 -4.42 19.67
CA LEU A 128 14.54 -4.34 20.07
C LEU A 128 15.36 -3.82 18.89
N LYS A 129 15.68 -2.51 18.93
CA LYS A 129 16.66 -1.91 18.01
C LYS A 129 17.97 -2.70 18.14
N TYR A 130 18.39 -3.36 17.06
CA TYR A 130 19.70 -4.02 16.90
C TYR A 130 19.90 -5.40 17.55
N GLU A 131 18.95 -6.33 17.43
CA GLU A 131 19.33 -7.74 17.57
C GLU A 131 19.77 -8.34 16.23
N SER A 132 20.92 -9.03 16.24
CA SER A 132 21.38 -9.75 15.05
C SER A 132 20.38 -10.84 14.67
N LEU A 133 20.27 -11.13 13.37
CA LEU A 133 19.43 -12.22 12.85
C LEU A 133 19.65 -13.55 13.60
N ASP A 134 20.88 -13.79 14.05
CA ASP A 134 21.29 -14.96 14.84
C ASP A 134 20.58 -15.06 16.20
N ARG A 135 20.30 -13.94 16.88
CA ARG A 135 19.53 -13.94 18.14
C ARG A 135 18.06 -14.25 17.91
N LEU A 136 17.50 -13.77 16.81
CA LEU A 136 16.13 -14.08 16.37
C LEU A 136 16.00 -15.49 15.78
N GLY A 137 17.12 -16.22 15.64
CA GLY A 137 17.19 -17.49 14.94
C GLY A 137 16.83 -17.38 13.46
N ILE A 138 16.75 -16.17 12.89
CA ILE A 138 16.41 -15.95 11.48
C ILE A 138 17.66 -16.23 10.66
N GLN A 139 17.57 -17.17 9.74
CA GLN A 139 18.66 -17.49 8.84
C GLN A 139 18.64 -16.63 7.57
N ASN A 140 17.43 -16.38 7.05
CA ASN A 140 17.26 -15.69 5.79
C ASN A 140 15.86 -15.07 5.68
N ILE A 141 15.79 -13.92 5.00
CA ILE A 141 14.56 -13.26 4.56
C ILE A 141 14.62 -13.16 3.04
N LYS A 142 13.95 -14.08 2.37
CA LYS A 142 13.97 -14.20 0.91
C LYS A 142 12.75 -13.52 0.30
N LEU A 143 12.96 -12.59 -0.62
CA LEU A 143 11.87 -12.06 -1.45
C LEU A 143 11.43 -13.12 -2.46
N ILE A 144 10.15 -13.50 -2.40
CA ILE A 144 9.55 -14.52 -3.28
C ILE A 144 8.90 -13.86 -4.49
N GLN A 145 8.14 -12.79 -4.24
CA GLN A 145 7.28 -12.19 -5.25
C GLN A 145 7.20 -10.68 -5.07
N ILE A 146 7.22 -9.97 -6.20
CA ILE A 146 6.86 -8.56 -6.31
C ILE A 146 5.69 -8.48 -7.29
N LYS A 147 4.63 -7.80 -6.90
CA LYS A 147 3.45 -7.58 -7.74
C LYS A 147 2.99 -6.14 -7.63
N SER A 148 2.85 -5.45 -8.77
CA SER A 148 2.29 -4.09 -8.80
C SER A 148 0.76 -4.15 -8.92
N ILE A 149 0.07 -3.46 -8.02
CA ILE A 149 -1.37 -3.24 -8.06
C ILE A 149 -1.67 -1.75 -8.05
N TYR A 150 -2.74 -1.31 -8.72
CA TYR A 150 -3.07 0.11 -8.84
C TYR A 150 -4.34 0.43 -8.08
N LYS A 151 -4.23 1.26 -7.03
CA LYS A 151 -5.37 1.74 -6.25
C LYS A 151 -5.97 2.99 -6.92
N PRO A 152 -7.23 2.95 -7.37
CA PRO A 152 -7.89 4.12 -7.94
C PRO A 152 -8.34 5.09 -6.85
N TYR A 153 -8.32 6.38 -7.17
CA TYR A 153 -8.90 7.43 -6.33
C TYR A 153 -9.46 8.55 -7.21
N TRP A 154 -10.56 9.15 -6.76
CA TRP A 154 -11.15 10.34 -7.34
C TRP A 154 -10.37 11.58 -6.94
N VAL A 155 -10.10 12.43 -7.92
CA VAL A 155 -9.54 13.77 -7.75
C VAL A 155 -10.57 14.78 -8.19
N SER A 156 -10.78 15.81 -7.38
CA SER A 156 -11.61 16.96 -7.74
C SER A 156 -10.97 18.25 -7.28
N ASP A 157 -11.20 19.32 -8.02
CA ASP A 157 -10.96 20.68 -7.56
C ASP A 157 -12.23 21.23 -6.92
N PHE A 158 -12.11 21.71 -5.70
CA PHE A 158 -13.17 22.43 -5.00
C PHE A 158 -12.58 23.68 -4.34
N ASN A 159 -13.03 24.86 -4.79
CA ASN A 159 -12.54 26.16 -4.32
C ASN A 159 -11.01 26.32 -4.36
N GLY A 160 -10.36 25.81 -5.42
CA GLY A 160 -8.90 25.89 -5.58
C GLY A 160 -8.12 24.88 -4.74
N LYS A 161 -8.82 23.97 -4.04
CA LYS A 161 -8.21 22.88 -3.27
C LYS A 161 -8.49 21.54 -3.94
N LYS A 162 -7.45 20.71 -4.07
CA LYS A 162 -7.60 19.34 -4.54
C LYS A 162 -8.13 18.46 -3.41
N ILE A 163 -9.26 17.79 -3.67
CA ILE A 163 -9.87 16.81 -2.78
C ILE A 163 -9.66 15.42 -3.38
N TYR A 164 -9.30 14.48 -2.50
CA TYR A 164 -9.05 13.08 -2.85
C TYR A 164 -10.07 12.19 -2.14
N ILE A 165 -10.63 11.23 -2.87
CA ILE A 165 -11.55 10.23 -2.33
C ILE A 165 -11.18 8.87 -2.90
N ASP A 166 -11.10 7.85 -2.05
CA ASP A 166 -10.91 6.48 -2.52
C ASP A 166 -12.06 6.07 -3.48
N ALA A 167 -11.71 5.45 -4.59
CA ALA A 167 -12.66 5.11 -5.65
C ALA A 167 -13.28 3.73 -5.49
#